data_AF-A0A0N0S165-F1
#
_entry.id   AF-A0A0N0S165-F1
#
_cell.length_a   1.000
_cell.length_b   1.000
_cell.length_c   1.000
_cell.angle_alpha   90.00
_cell.angle_beta   90.00
_cell.angle_gamma   90.00
#
_symmetry.space_group_name_H-M   'P 1'
#
loop_
_entity.id
_entity.type
_entity.pdbx_description
1 polymer ?
#
loop_
_entity_poly.entity_id
_entity_poly.type
_entity_poly.pdbx_seq_one_letter_code
_entity_poly.pdbx_strand_id
1 'polypeptide(L)'
;MSIMCSDVAANLLDTVPGRMLVQWYLRAYRTADPQPSVTEFVEADSLEDFVEDTLLIIGEYLYGNGANEILDLPVTSPAVREMSEAICDALRAPSRDTLVSPQVHQGAVTELSVPRVRNRARPGALPDGAFWTATPFDDGTSDTWGASGENLRSATDPARYTVHFDQDVARIVRIDTADDWAELIAAHPLEYRGAHVPDWPSIAERWDAVHLSALGLLCAHPRLSEVPYDRYEAGGYRHSQSGPWPGVGDWSTVSTAWLRIPERFEIRPTTPVRRREPG
;
A
#
# COMPACT_ATOMS: atom_id res chain seq x y z
N MET A 1 17.16 25.37 16.93
CA MET A 1 17.70 24.96 15.62
C MET A 1 16.54 24.28 14.91
N SER A 2 15.86 25.01 14.02
CA SER A 2 14.62 24.55 13.39
C SER A 2 14.98 23.55 12.30
N ILE A 3 14.59 22.30 12.47
CA ILE A 3 14.57 21.33 11.38
C ILE A 3 13.43 21.79 10.48
N MET A 4 13.76 22.36 9.33
CA MET A 4 12.80 22.47 8.25
C MET A 4 12.54 21.04 7.79
N CYS A 5 11.42 20.48 8.25
CA CYS A 5 10.79 19.33 7.62
C CYS A 5 10.52 19.76 6.19
N SER A 6 11.28 19.27 5.21
CA SER A 6 10.84 19.40 3.83
C SER A 6 9.64 18.47 3.68
N ASP A 7 8.44 19.05 3.68
CA ASP A 7 7.24 18.41 3.16
C ASP A 7 7.52 18.00 1.70
N VAL A 8 8.08 16.82 1.49
CA VAL A 8 7.91 16.14 0.21
C VAL A 8 6.61 15.35 0.33
N ALA A 9 5.52 16.10 0.30
CA ALA A 9 4.17 15.56 0.42
C ALA A 9 3.95 14.52 -0.68
N ALA A 10 3.41 13.35 -0.31
CA ALA A 10 2.87 12.41 -1.27
C ALA A 10 2.03 13.16 -2.31
N ASN A 11 2.39 13.00 -3.58
CA ASN A 11 1.77 13.70 -4.69
C ASN A 11 1.11 12.67 -5.61
N LEU A 12 -0.18 12.39 -5.36
CA LEU A 12 -0.98 11.50 -6.21
C LEU A 12 -0.93 11.93 -7.69
N LEU A 13 -0.76 13.22 -7.97
CA LEU A 13 -0.72 13.73 -9.34
C LEU A 13 0.61 13.47 -10.06
N ASP A 14 1.63 12.92 -9.40
CA ASP A 14 2.90 12.59 -10.02
C ASP A 14 3.01 11.10 -10.40
N THR A 15 2.08 10.25 -9.97
CA THR A 15 2.05 8.84 -10.37
C THR A 15 0.82 8.53 -11.22
N VAL A 16 0.93 7.50 -12.06
CA VAL A 16 -0.21 6.98 -12.84
C VAL A 16 -1.37 6.55 -11.93
N PRO A 17 -1.18 5.61 -10.97
CA PRO A 17 -2.28 5.18 -10.11
C PRO A 17 -2.85 6.30 -9.24
N GLY A 18 -2.03 7.24 -8.76
CA GLY A 18 -2.53 8.39 -8.01
C GLY A 18 -3.45 9.29 -8.86
N ARG A 19 -3.09 9.58 -10.13
CA ARG A 19 -3.98 10.31 -11.05
C ARG A 19 -5.26 9.55 -11.36
N MET A 20 -5.21 8.22 -11.47
CA MET A 20 -6.37 7.37 -11.69
C MET A 20 -7.36 7.47 -10.54
N LEU A 21 -6.89 7.37 -9.29
CA LEU A 21 -7.76 7.52 -8.13
C LEU A 21 -8.40 8.93 -8.06
N VAL A 22 -7.62 9.98 -8.31
CA VAL A 22 -8.17 11.35 -8.34
C VAL A 22 -9.24 11.51 -9.43
N GLN A 23 -9.02 10.94 -10.62
CA GLN A 23 -10.01 10.98 -11.69
C GLN A 23 -11.28 10.20 -11.34
N TRP A 24 -11.13 9.04 -10.68
CA TRP A 24 -12.24 8.21 -10.20
C TRP A 24 -13.13 8.99 -9.22
N TYR A 25 -12.54 9.57 -8.17
CA TYR A 25 -13.25 10.37 -7.19
C TYR A 25 -13.90 11.62 -7.81
N LEU A 26 -13.22 12.29 -8.75
CA LEU A 26 -13.80 13.42 -9.48
C LEU A 26 -15.04 13.03 -10.29
N ARG A 27 -15.08 11.83 -10.89
CA ARG A 27 -16.26 11.35 -11.63
C ARG A 27 -17.42 11.10 -10.67
N ALA A 28 -17.17 10.41 -9.56
CA ALA A 28 -18.18 10.15 -8.54
C ALA A 28 -18.72 11.44 -7.91
N TYR A 29 -17.83 12.36 -7.53
CA TYR A 29 -18.17 13.66 -6.94
C TYR A 29 -19.08 14.52 -7.85
N ARG A 30 -18.84 14.52 -9.17
CA ARG A 30 -19.67 15.25 -10.14
C ARG A 30 -21.10 14.74 -10.24
N THR A 31 -21.35 13.52 -9.80
CA THR A 31 -22.68 12.88 -9.82
C THR A 31 -23.35 12.85 -8.46
N ALA A 32 -22.71 13.36 -7.40
CA ALA A 32 -23.27 13.41 -6.06
C ALA A 32 -24.42 14.42 -5.97
N ASP A 33 -25.55 14.00 -5.39
CA ASP A 33 -26.73 14.84 -5.16
C ASP A 33 -27.33 14.57 -3.76
N PRO A 34 -27.37 15.57 -2.85
CA PRO A 34 -26.77 16.90 -3.00
C PRO A 34 -25.25 16.83 -3.12
N GLN A 35 -24.64 17.80 -3.78
CA GLN A 35 -23.18 17.87 -3.92
C GLN A 35 -22.56 18.45 -2.63
N PRO A 36 -21.81 17.66 -1.83
CA PRO A 36 -21.15 18.15 -0.62
C PRO A 36 -19.88 18.94 -0.97
N SER A 37 -19.14 19.43 0.02
CA SER A 37 -17.75 19.86 -0.23
C SER A 37 -16.87 18.66 -0.62
N VAL A 38 -15.73 18.92 -1.28
CA VAL A 38 -14.78 17.86 -1.67
C VAL A 38 -14.26 17.12 -0.45
N THR A 39 -13.93 17.82 0.63
CA THR A 39 -13.50 17.22 1.90
C THR A 39 -14.57 16.32 2.48
N GLU A 40 -15.82 16.78 2.63
CA GLU A 40 -16.92 15.97 3.15
C GLU A 40 -17.19 14.74 2.29
N PHE A 41 -17.07 14.86 0.96
CA PHE A 41 -17.20 13.73 0.04
C PHE A 41 -16.15 12.66 0.30
N VAL A 42 -14.88 13.07 0.37
CA VAL A 42 -13.74 12.16 0.58
C VAL A 42 -13.76 11.58 1.99
N GLU A 43 -14.16 12.34 3.01
CA GLU A 43 -14.23 11.88 4.41
C GLU A 43 -15.39 10.91 4.66
N ALA A 44 -16.43 10.93 3.83
CA ALA A 44 -17.58 10.03 3.95
C ALA A 44 -17.23 8.56 3.68
N ASP A 45 -16.20 8.31 2.86
CA ASP A 45 -15.74 6.95 2.57
C ASP A 45 -15.02 6.32 3.77
N SER A 46 -15.28 5.05 3.99
CA SER A 46 -14.57 4.29 5.02
C SER A 46 -13.15 3.94 4.58
N LEU A 47 -12.31 3.44 5.50
CA LEU A 47 -11.01 2.88 5.14
C LEU A 47 -11.15 1.69 4.17
N GLU A 48 -12.19 0.87 4.37
CA GLU A 48 -12.49 -0.28 3.50
C GLU A 48 -12.76 0.18 2.07
N ASP A 49 -13.67 1.14 1.88
CA ASP A 49 -14.00 1.71 0.56
C ASP A 49 -12.75 2.27 -0.12
N PHE A 50 -11.91 3.00 0.62
CA PHE A 50 -10.65 3.54 0.10
C PHE A 50 -9.68 2.46 -0.37
N VAL A 51 -9.56 1.38 0.39
CA VAL A 51 -8.68 0.27 0.03
C VAL A 51 -9.25 -0.47 -1.18
N GLU A 52 -10.56 -0.73 -1.24
CA GLU A 52 -11.18 -1.39 -2.39
C GLU A 52 -10.97 -0.57 -3.68
N ASP A 53 -11.22 0.75 -3.63
CA ASP A 53 -10.97 1.65 -4.76
C ASP A 53 -9.49 1.68 -5.13
N THR A 54 -8.59 1.73 -4.13
CA THR A 54 -7.14 1.68 -4.38
C THR A 54 -6.74 0.39 -5.10
N LEU A 55 -7.27 -0.76 -4.67
CA LEU A 55 -6.97 -2.06 -5.26
C LEU A 55 -7.48 -2.17 -6.69
N LEU A 56 -8.70 -1.66 -6.96
CA LEU A 56 -9.24 -1.57 -8.30
C LEU A 56 -8.32 -0.75 -9.21
N ILE A 57 -7.91 0.43 -8.72
CA ILE A 57 -7.03 1.36 -9.46
C ILE A 57 -5.67 0.74 -9.73
N ILE A 58 -5.09 0.03 -8.76
CA ILE A 58 -3.80 -0.65 -8.91
C ILE A 58 -3.91 -1.81 -9.89
N GLY A 59 -4.99 -2.59 -9.84
CA GLY A 59 -5.27 -3.64 -10.83
C GLY A 59 -5.37 -3.08 -12.26
N GLU A 60 -6.14 -2.01 -12.44
CA GLU A 60 -6.30 -1.33 -13.73
C GLU A 60 -5.00 -0.68 -14.23
N TYR A 61 -4.19 -0.14 -13.32
CA TYR A 61 -2.87 0.38 -13.66
C TYR A 61 -1.93 -0.75 -14.12
N LEU A 62 -1.74 -1.77 -13.29
CA LEU A 62 -0.72 -2.80 -13.53
C LEU A 62 -1.07 -3.69 -14.72
N TYR A 63 -2.35 -4.04 -14.87
CA TYR A 63 -2.80 -5.09 -15.78
C TYR A 63 -3.90 -4.65 -16.77
N GLY A 64 -4.52 -3.50 -16.53
CA GLY A 64 -5.59 -2.94 -17.36
C GLY A 64 -5.12 -1.89 -18.35
N ASN A 65 -6.09 -1.08 -18.82
CA ASN A 65 -5.87 0.02 -19.77
C ASN A 65 -6.21 1.40 -19.18
N GLY A 66 -6.55 1.47 -17.88
CA GLY A 66 -7.04 2.69 -17.22
C GLY A 66 -6.05 3.86 -17.23
N ALA A 67 -4.75 3.58 -17.34
CA ALA A 67 -3.69 4.60 -17.39
C ALA A 67 -3.78 5.55 -18.60
N ASN A 68 -4.50 5.18 -19.67
CA ASN A 68 -4.61 6.02 -20.87
C ASN A 68 -5.45 7.28 -20.66
N GLU A 69 -6.47 7.20 -19.80
CA GLU A 69 -7.45 8.28 -19.60
C GLU A 69 -6.93 9.42 -18.70
N ILE A 70 -5.78 9.21 -18.05
CA ILE A 70 -5.20 10.12 -17.06
C ILE A 70 -3.97 10.88 -17.53
N LEU A 71 -3.41 10.53 -18.70
CA LEU A 71 -2.18 11.17 -19.18
C LEU A 71 -2.43 12.66 -19.47
N ASP A 72 -3.63 12.99 -19.95
CA ASP A 72 -4.08 14.33 -20.25
C ASP A 72 -4.90 14.98 -19.11
N LEU A 73 -4.89 14.39 -17.91
CA LEU A 73 -5.57 14.97 -16.74
C LEU A 73 -4.97 16.37 -16.47
N PRO A 74 -5.78 17.45 -16.38
CA PRO A 74 -5.26 18.80 -16.18
C PRO A 74 -4.81 18.98 -14.73
N VAL A 75 -3.61 18.51 -14.38
CA VAL A 75 -3.06 18.47 -13.01
C VAL A 75 -2.92 19.85 -12.35
N THR A 76 -2.93 20.92 -13.14
CA THR A 76 -2.92 22.31 -12.62
C THR A 76 -4.32 22.87 -12.36
N SER A 77 -5.38 22.15 -12.73
CA SER A 77 -6.76 22.56 -12.47
C SER A 77 -7.03 22.62 -10.96
N PRO A 78 -7.65 23.70 -10.44
CA PRO A 78 -8.00 23.80 -9.03
C PRO A 78 -8.78 22.60 -8.50
N ALA A 79 -9.78 22.12 -9.25
CA ALA A 79 -10.60 20.98 -8.84
C ALA A 79 -9.81 19.66 -8.74
N VAL A 80 -8.82 19.45 -9.61
CA VAL A 80 -7.97 18.25 -9.58
C VAL A 80 -7.03 18.29 -8.37
N ARG A 81 -6.47 19.47 -8.08
CA ARG A 81 -5.60 19.68 -6.93
C ARG A 81 -6.36 19.55 -5.62
N GLU A 82 -7.53 20.18 -5.51
CA GLU A 82 -8.39 20.11 -4.33
C GLU A 82 -8.79 18.67 -4.01
N MET A 83 -9.21 17.89 -5.01
CA MET A 83 -9.52 16.46 -4.81
C MET A 83 -8.28 15.65 -4.40
N SER A 84 -7.13 15.89 -5.05
CA SER A 84 -5.89 15.21 -4.69
C SER A 84 -5.44 15.52 -3.26
N GLU A 85 -5.53 16.78 -2.85
CA GLU A 85 -5.16 17.24 -1.51
C GLU A 85 -6.11 16.61 -0.47
N ALA A 86 -7.42 16.64 -0.72
CA ALA A 86 -8.40 16.00 0.16
C ALA A 86 -8.17 14.49 0.33
N ILE A 87 -7.92 13.76 -0.76
CA ILE A 87 -7.63 12.31 -0.69
C ILE A 87 -6.35 12.06 0.13
N CYS A 88 -5.28 12.82 -0.13
CA CYS A 88 -4.04 12.71 0.61
C CYS A 88 -4.23 12.98 2.10
N ASP A 89 -4.96 14.04 2.47
CA ASP A 89 -5.21 14.40 3.86
C ASP A 89 -6.03 13.34 4.57
N ALA A 90 -7.05 12.82 3.89
CA ALA A 90 -7.92 11.81 4.47
C ALA A 90 -7.20 10.45 4.63
N LEU A 91 -6.31 10.06 3.70
CA LEU A 91 -5.43 8.88 3.85
C LEU A 91 -4.34 9.03 4.91
N ARG A 92 -3.98 10.27 5.28
CA ARG A 92 -3.05 10.56 6.39
C ARG A 92 -3.75 10.70 7.74
N ALA A 93 -5.08 10.80 7.74
CA ALA A 93 -5.83 10.96 8.97
C ALA A 93 -5.63 9.74 9.90
N PRO A 94 -5.50 9.93 11.23
CA PRO A 94 -5.36 8.80 12.16
C PRO A 94 -6.49 7.79 12.10
N SER A 95 -7.70 8.21 11.70
CA SER A 95 -8.85 7.32 11.48
C SER A 95 -8.68 6.34 10.32
N ARG A 96 -7.69 6.56 9.45
CA ARG A 96 -7.36 5.71 8.29
C ARG A 96 -5.95 5.15 8.38
N ASP A 97 -5.36 5.14 9.57
CA ASP A 97 -4.04 4.58 9.75
C ASP A 97 -4.05 3.05 9.54
N THR A 98 -3.27 2.59 8.57
CA THR A 98 -3.16 1.18 8.20
C THR A 98 -2.10 0.42 9.01
N LEU A 99 -1.28 1.14 9.79
CA LEU A 99 -0.23 0.56 10.64
C LEU A 99 -0.65 0.48 12.11
N VAL A 100 -1.87 0.01 12.37
CA VAL A 100 -2.40 -0.14 13.73
C VAL A 100 -2.32 -1.58 14.23
N SER A 101 -2.13 -1.73 15.54
CA SER A 101 -2.14 -3.03 16.23
C SER A 101 -3.56 -3.28 16.77
N PRO A 102 -4.16 -4.46 16.56
CA PRO A 102 -3.58 -5.61 15.87
C PRO A 102 -3.68 -5.53 14.33
N GLN A 103 -2.78 -6.26 13.67
CA GLN A 103 -2.93 -6.65 12.27
C GLN A 103 -3.39 -8.11 12.14
N VAL A 104 -3.67 -8.57 10.93
CA VAL A 104 -4.19 -9.92 10.66
C VAL A 104 -3.17 -10.74 9.88
N HIS A 105 -2.99 -12.00 10.28
CA HIS A 105 -2.30 -13.01 9.47
C HIS A 105 -3.31 -14.04 8.99
N GLN A 106 -3.26 -14.38 7.70
CA GLN A 106 -4.02 -15.50 7.12
C GLN A 106 -3.07 -16.68 6.83
N GLY A 107 -3.52 -17.88 7.15
CA GLY A 107 -2.75 -19.11 7.08
C GLY A 107 -2.39 -19.69 8.45
N ALA A 108 -2.28 -21.01 8.53
CA ALA A 108 -1.99 -21.71 9.78
C ALA A 108 -0.58 -21.39 10.31
N VAL A 109 -0.52 -20.86 11.54
CA VAL A 109 0.74 -20.68 12.27
C VAL A 109 0.92 -21.88 13.20
N THR A 110 1.67 -22.88 12.75
CA THR A 110 1.99 -24.07 13.56
C THR A 110 3.17 -23.84 14.52
N GLU A 111 4.15 -23.04 14.09
CA GLU A 111 5.30 -22.61 14.88
C GLU A 111 5.72 -21.21 14.42
N LEU A 112 5.85 -20.26 15.35
CA LEU A 112 6.40 -18.95 15.04
C LEU A 112 7.93 -19.05 14.96
N SER A 113 8.42 -19.38 13.77
CA SER A 113 9.86 -19.32 13.49
C SER A 113 10.30 -17.89 13.21
N VAL A 114 11.52 -17.54 13.62
CA VAL A 114 12.14 -16.26 13.25
C VAL A 114 12.20 -16.18 11.72
N PRO A 115 11.67 -15.10 11.08
CA PRO A 115 11.73 -14.92 9.64
C PRO A 115 13.15 -15.08 9.10
N ARG A 116 13.30 -15.78 7.98
CA ARG A 116 14.57 -15.97 7.29
C ARG A 116 14.56 -15.15 6.00
N VAL A 117 14.74 -13.86 6.16
CA VAL A 117 14.60 -12.88 5.07
C VAL A 117 15.72 -13.03 4.05
N ARG A 118 15.33 -13.06 2.77
CA ARG A 118 16.23 -13.10 1.61
C ARG A 118 15.66 -12.26 0.48
N ASN A 119 16.51 -11.91 -0.49
CA ASN A 119 16.00 -11.56 -1.81
C ASN A 119 15.49 -12.82 -2.52
N ARG A 120 14.40 -12.67 -3.28
CA ARG A 120 13.90 -13.69 -4.20
C ARG A 120 14.93 -13.97 -5.30
N ALA A 121 14.81 -15.13 -5.97
CA ALA A 121 15.70 -15.51 -7.08
C ALA A 121 15.70 -14.47 -8.22
N ARG A 122 14.58 -13.76 -8.40
CA ARG A 122 14.50 -12.51 -9.16
C ARG A 122 14.25 -11.40 -8.14
N PRO A 123 15.28 -10.63 -7.77
CA PRO A 123 15.14 -9.50 -6.85
C PRO A 123 14.10 -8.50 -7.37
N GLY A 124 13.34 -7.90 -6.44
CA GLY A 124 12.23 -7.00 -6.73
C GLY A 124 11.67 -6.40 -5.43
N ALA A 125 10.44 -5.88 -5.51
CA ALA A 125 9.86 -5.10 -4.42
C ALA A 125 9.38 -5.93 -3.21
N LEU A 126 9.51 -7.26 -3.24
CA LEU A 126 9.07 -8.14 -2.15
C LEU A 126 10.22 -9.00 -1.58
N PRO A 127 10.30 -9.15 -0.24
CA PRO A 127 11.19 -10.12 0.38
C PRO A 127 10.73 -11.56 0.11
N ASP A 128 11.66 -12.49 0.29
CA ASP A 128 11.40 -13.91 0.53
C ASP A 128 11.54 -14.21 2.04
N GLY A 129 10.68 -15.05 2.60
CA GLY A 129 10.77 -15.51 3.99
C GLY A 129 10.29 -14.54 5.08
N ALA A 130 9.69 -13.39 4.73
CA ALA A 130 9.05 -12.48 5.68
C ALA A 130 7.73 -13.06 6.24
N PHE A 131 7.37 -12.65 7.46
CA PHE A 131 6.05 -12.93 8.02
C PHE A 131 5.10 -11.78 7.65
N TRP A 132 4.03 -12.10 6.94
CA TRP A 132 3.17 -11.09 6.32
C TRP A 132 1.92 -10.84 7.17
N THR A 133 1.49 -9.58 7.28
CA THR A 133 0.22 -9.22 7.90
C THR A 133 -0.56 -8.18 7.09
N ALA A 134 -1.88 -8.23 7.20
CA ALA A 134 -2.87 -7.38 6.57
C ALA A 134 -3.46 -6.39 7.59
N THR A 135 -3.92 -5.22 7.13
CA THR A 135 -4.72 -4.31 7.96
C THR A 135 -6.16 -4.82 8.04
N PRO A 136 -6.73 -5.01 9.25
CA PRO A 136 -8.14 -5.37 9.43
C PRO A 136 -9.06 -4.18 9.11
N PHE A 137 -10.29 -4.49 8.69
CA PHE A 137 -11.37 -3.50 8.62
C PHE A 137 -12.27 -3.54 9.87
N ASP A 138 -13.14 -2.55 9.99
CA ASP A 138 -13.98 -2.33 11.18
C ASP A 138 -15.04 -3.42 11.39
N ASP A 139 -15.37 -4.19 10.35
CA ASP A 139 -16.31 -5.32 10.42
C ASP A 139 -15.76 -6.50 11.27
N GLY A 140 -14.46 -6.50 11.57
CA GLY A 140 -13.74 -7.53 12.31
C GLY A 140 -13.59 -8.87 11.58
N THR A 141 -14.03 -8.98 10.33
CA THR A 141 -14.02 -10.23 9.56
C THR A 141 -13.26 -10.14 8.24
N SER A 142 -13.14 -8.94 7.67
CA SER A 142 -12.41 -8.68 6.45
C SER A 142 -11.09 -7.96 6.74
N ASP A 143 -10.25 -7.89 5.72
CA ASP A 143 -8.96 -7.22 5.74
C ASP A 143 -8.54 -6.91 4.30
N THR A 144 -7.52 -6.06 4.21
CA THR A 144 -6.85 -5.64 2.97
C THR A 144 -6.44 -6.77 2.02
N TRP A 145 -6.10 -7.98 2.50
CA TRP A 145 -5.78 -9.11 1.62
C TRP A 145 -7.02 -9.87 1.16
N GLY A 146 -8.06 -9.92 1.99
CA GLY A 146 -9.38 -10.41 1.59
C GLY A 146 -9.93 -9.59 0.42
N ALA A 147 -9.84 -8.26 0.53
CA ALA A 147 -10.28 -7.31 -0.49
C ALA A 147 -9.50 -7.44 -1.82
N SER A 148 -8.19 -7.73 -1.78
CA SER A 148 -7.38 -7.86 -3.00
C SER A 148 -7.66 -9.12 -3.81
N GLY A 149 -8.38 -10.09 -3.26
CA GLY A 149 -8.70 -11.35 -3.94
C GLY A 149 -7.49 -12.26 -4.18
N GLU A 150 -6.26 -11.82 -3.91
CA GLU A 150 -5.06 -12.67 -4.01
C GLU A 150 -5.02 -13.78 -2.94
N ASN A 151 -5.87 -13.67 -1.92
CA ASN A 151 -6.15 -14.72 -0.94
C ASN A 151 -7.08 -15.83 -1.47
N LEU A 152 -6.80 -16.36 -2.66
CA LEU A 152 -7.43 -17.58 -3.19
C LEU A 152 -7.22 -18.81 -2.28
N ARG A 153 -6.34 -18.72 -1.28
CA ARG A 153 -6.11 -19.77 -0.27
C ARG A 153 -7.04 -19.74 0.93
N SER A 154 -7.84 -18.68 1.14
CA SER A 154 -8.81 -18.60 2.25
C SER A 154 -9.83 -19.75 2.22
N ALA A 155 -10.14 -20.27 1.03
CA ALA A 155 -11.00 -21.46 0.85
C ALA A 155 -10.31 -22.77 1.27
N THR A 156 -8.97 -22.82 1.32
CA THR A 156 -8.17 -24.03 1.60
C THR A 156 -7.46 -24.02 2.95
N ASP A 157 -7.19 -22.83 3.52
CA ASP A 157 -6.62 -22.64 4.85
C ASP A 157 -7.33 -21.47 5.55
N PRO A 158 -8.42 -21.74 6.27
CA PRO A 158 -9.24 -20.70 6.90
C PRO A 158 -8.62 -20.15 8.19
N ALA A 159 -7.43 -20.60 8.58
CA ALA A 159 -6.82 -20.16 9.82
C ALA A 159 -6.48 -18.67 9.73
N ARG A 160 -6.95 -17.91 10.72
CA ARG A 160 -6.76 -16.48 10.84
C ARG A 160 -6.23 -16.19 12.24
N TYR A 161 -5.27 -15.28 12.33
CA TYR A 161 -4.68 -14.86 13.58
C TYR A 161 -4.63 -13.34 13.66
N THR A 162 -4.87 -12.79 14.84
CA THR A 162 -4.54 -11.39 15.14
C THR A 162 -3.10 -11.32 15.63
N VAL A 163 -2.38 -10.32 15.15
CA VAL A 163 -0.97 -10.08 15.42
C VAL A 163 -0.88 -8.75 16.14
N HIS A 164 -0.57 -8.82 17.42
CA HIS A 164 -0.40 -7.68 18.29
C HIS A 164 1.08 -7.33 18.38
N PHE A 165 1.38 -6.06 18.19
CA PHE A 165 2.71 -5.48 18.34
C PHE A 165 2.62 -4.12 19.01
N ASP A 166 3.75 -3.70 19.59
CA ASP A 166 3.92 -2.39 20.21
C ASP A 166 4.65 -1.47 19.21
N GLN A 167 3.95 -0.46 18.70
CA GLN A 167 4.48 0.46 17.68
C GLN A 167 5.65 1.29 18.19
N ASP A 168 5.72 1.55 19.49
CA ASP A 168 6.81 2.32 20.10
C ASP A 168 8.10 1.49 20.25
N VAL A 169 7.98 0.16 20.17
CA VAL A 169 9.09 -0.78 20.34
C VAL A 169 9.56 -1.35 18.99
N ALA A 170 8.63 -1.65 18.09
CA ALA A 170 8.96 -2.19 16.78
C ALA A 170 9.61 -1.12 15.88
N ARG A 171 10.75 -1.44 15.28
CA ARG A 171 11.39 -0.55 14.30
C ARG A 171 10.77 -0.79 12.94
N ILE A 172 9.79 0.03 12.58
CA ILE A 172 9.02 -0.13 11.35
C ILE A 172 9.35 1.00 10.38
N VAL A 173 9.70 0.66 9.14
CA VAL A 173 9.71 1.62 8.03
C VAL A 173 8.32 1.69 7.45
N ARG A 174 7.74 2.89 7.41
CA ARG A 174 6.49 3.16 6.73
C ARG A 174 6.79 3.75 5.35
N ILE A 175 6.17 3.19 4.31
CA ILE A 175 6.25 3.68 2.94
C ILE A 175 4.91 4.32 2.61
N ASP A 176 4.88 5.66 2.60
CA ASP A 176 3.72 6.46 2.20
C ASP A 176 3.94 7.12 0.83
N THR A 177 5.19 7.26 0.39
CA THR A 177 5.58 8.01 -0.81
C THR A 177 6.63 7.28 -1.65
N ALA A 178 6.84 7.76 -2.88
CA ALA A 178 7.98 7.34 -3.71
C ALA A 178 9.33 7.64 -3.05
N ASP A 179 9.47 8.73 -2.30
CA ASP A 179 10.74 9.09 -1.68
C ASP A 179 11.05 8.18 -0.49
N ASP A 180 10.06 7.82 0.34
CA ASP A 180 10.27 6.84 1.43
C ASP A 180 10.81 5.52 0.87
N TRP A 181 10.25 5.10 -0.27
CA TRP A 181 10.66 3.89 -0.96
C TRP A 181 12.06 4.00 -1.55
N ALA A 182 12.35 5.09 -2.28
CA ALA A 182 13.65 5.34 -2.85
C ALA A 182 14.74 5.51 -1.77
N GLU A 183 14.44 6.17 -0.66
CA GLU A 183 15.35 6.33 0.48
C GLU A 183 15.68 4.99 1.13
N LEU A 184 14.68 4.14 1.35
CA LEU A 184 14.90 2.78 1.87
C LEU A 184 15.84 1.98 0.96
N ILE A 185 15.61 2.02 -0.36
CA ILE A 185 16.47 1.31 -1.31
C ILE A 185 17.86 1.95 -1.36
N ALA A 186 17.97 3.27 -1.39
CA ALA A 186 19.26 3.96 -1.43
C ALA A 186 20.11 3.68 -0.18
N ALA A 187 19.48 3.52 0.99
CA ALA A 187 20.15 3.12 2.23
C ALA A 187 20.56 1.65 2.26
N HIS A 188 19.88 0.79 1.49
CA HIS A 188 20.10 -0.65 1.42
C HIS A 188 20.04 -1.19 -0.03
N PRO A 189 20.98 -0.80 -0.90
CA PRO A 189 20.85 -1.05 -2.33
C PRO A 189 21.37 -2.44 -2.70
N LEU A 190 20.62 -3.14 -3.54
CA LEU A 190 21.08 -4.25 -4.34
C LEU A 190 20.96 -3.88 -5.81
N GLU A 191 22.04 -4.00 -6.59
CA GLU A 191 21.98 -3.76 -8.02
C GLU A 191 21.37 -4.95 -8.77
N TYR A 192 20.36 -4.69 -9.59
CA TYR A 192 19.74 -5.71 -10.44
C TYR A 192 19.23 -5.11 -11.74
N ARG A 193 19.71 -5.65 -12.87
CA ARG A 193 19.31 -5.22 -14.24
C ARG A 193 19.42 -3.71 -14.50
N GLY A 194 20.40 -3.05 -13.89
CA GLY A 194 20.64 -1.62 -14.08
C GLY A 194 19.75 -0.69 -13.23
N ALA A 195 18.96 -1.26 -12.32
CA ALA A 195 18.23 -0.53 -11.30
C ALA A 195 18.74 -0.93 -9.91
N HIS A 196 18.43 -0.10 -8.90
CA HIS A 196 18.62 -0.45 -7.51
C HIS A 196 17.30 -1.00 -6.95
N VAL A 197 17.37 -2.19 -6.37
CA VAL A 197 16.25 -2.87 -5.68
C VAL A 197 16.57 -3.01 -4.19
N PRO A 198 15.57 -3.24 -3.33
CA PRO A 198 15.81 -3.41 -1.90
C PRO A 198 16.70 -4.63 -1.62
N ASP A 199 17.79 -4.46 -0.87
CA ASP A 199 18.52 -5.55 -0.23
C ASP A 199 17.78 -5.97 1.06
N TRP A 200 16.88 -6.95 0.94
CA TRP A 200 16.03 -7.38 2.05
C TRP A 200 16.81 -7.93 3.27
N PRO A 201 17.85 -8.76 3.11
CA PRO A 201 18.76 -9.10 4.20
C PRO A 201 19.34 -7.87 4.91
N SER A 202 19.85 -6.88 4.17
CA SER A 202 20.43 -5.67 4.76
C SER A 202 19.39 -4.83 5.49
N ILE A 203 18.18 -4.68 4.92
CA ILE A 203 17.06 -3.99 5.56
C ILE A 203 16.68 -4.68 6.88
N ALA A 204 16.63 -6.02 6.89
CA ALA A 204 16.28 -6.81 8.07
C ALA A 204 17.30 -6.67 9.23
N GLU A 205 18.54 -6.24 8.97
CA GLU A 205 19.50 -5.94 10.04
C GLU A 205 19.08 -4.70 10.85
N ARG A 206 18.42 -3.73 10.20
CA ARG A 206 18.05 -2.45 10.80
C ARG A 206 16.58 -2.34 11.20
N TRP A 207 15.70 -3.02 10.51
CA TRP A 207 14.26 -2.85 10.65
C TRP A 207 13.56 -4.17 10.99
N ASP A 208 12.54 -4.09 11.82
CA ASP A 208 11.70 -5.23 12.19
C ASP A 208 10.62 -5.48 11.13
N ALA A 209 10.13 -4.41 10.50
CA ALA A 209 9.15 -4.51 9.43
C ALA A 209 9.23 -3.36 8.42
N VAL A 210 8.66 -3.62 7.25
CA VAL A 210 8.32 -2.61 6.25
C VAL A 210 6.80 -2.64 6.05
N HIS A 211 6.14 -1.50 6.27
CA HIS A 211 4.71 -1.33 6.05
C HIS A 211 4.48 -0.49 4.80
N LEU A 212 3.66 -1.00 3.88
CA LEU A 212 3.16 -0.23 2.74
C LEU A 212 1.74 0.24 3.05
N SER A 213 1.54 1.56 3.12
CA SER A 213 0.22 2.15 3.34
C SER A 213 -0.59 2.24 2.04
N ALA A 214 -1.87 2.63 2.13
CA ALA A 214 -2.70 2.90 0.96
C ALA A 214 -2.10 4.02 0.09
N LEU A 215 -1.57 5.08 0.74
CA LEU A 215 -0.94 6.18 0.03
C LEU A 215 0.36 5.73 -0.65
N GLY A 216 1.16 4.90 0.03
CA GLY A 216 2.35 4.29 -0.54
C GLY A 216 2.03 3.39 -1.73
N LEU A 217 0.96 2.61 -1.65
CA LEU A 217 0.53 1.76 -2.75
C LEU A 217 0.18 2.58 -4.02
N LEU A 218 -0.33 3.81 -3.87
CA LEU A 218 -0.60 4.72 -4.98
C LEU A 218 0.62 5.55 -5.42
N CYS A 219 1.49 5.92 -4.47
CA CYS A 219 2.54 6.92 -4.70
C CYS A 219 3.93 6.31 -4.90
N ALA A 220 4.21 5.10 -4.41
CA ALA A 220 5.53 4.46 -4.50
C ALA A 220 5.74 3.75 -5.84
N HIS A 221 5.46 4.48 -6.92
CA HIS A 221 5.69 4.10 -8.31
C HIS A 221 6.53 5.16 -9.01
N PRO A 222 7.12 4.86 -10.19
CA PRO A 222 7.89 5.85 -10.92
C PRO A 222 7.07 7.12 -11.19
N ARG A 223 7.69 8.25 -10.86
CA ARG A 223 7.12 9.57 -11.08
C ARG A 223 7.04 9.83 -12.59
N LEU A 224 5.90 10.32 -13.06
CA LEU A 224 5.66 10.66 -14.45
C LEU A 224 6.61 11.75 -14.95
N SER A 225 7.08 12.61 -14.04
CA SER A 225 8.10 13.63 -14.31
C SER A 225 9.50 13.05 -14.60
N GLU A 226 9.80 11.83 -14.11
CA GLU A 226 11.10 11.16 -14.23
C GLU A 226 11.07 10.03 -15.28
N VAL A 227 9.99 9.25 -15.25
CA VAL A 227 9.74 8.10 -16.12
C VAL A 227 8.38 8.31 -16.78
N PRO A 228 8.33 8.81 -18.02
CA PRO A 228 7.07 8.97 -18.73
C PRO A 228 6.37 7.63 -18.97
N TYR A 229 5.05 7.62 -18.84
CA TYR A 229 4.25 6.46 -19.20
C TYR A 229 4.05 6.39 -20.71
N ASP A 230 4.55 5.32 -21.35
CA ASP A 230 4.32 5.04 -22.76
C ASP A 230 3.21 4.00 -22.94
N ARG A 231 2.05 4.48 -23.39
CA ARG A 231 0.85 3.67 -23.65
C ARG A 231 0.99 2.63 -24.76
N TYR A 232 1.98 2.75 -25.64
CA TYR A 232 2.14 1.88 -26.80
C TYR A 232 3.19 0.78 -26.59
N GLU A 233 4.16 1.01 -25.69
CA GLU A 233 5.29 0.09 -25.48
C GLU A 233 5.35 -0.53 -24.07
N ALA A 234 4.65 0.06 -23.08
CA ALA A 234 4.67 -0.42 -21.70
C ALA A 234 3.26 -0.62 -21.14
N GLY A 235 2.93 -1.85 -20.75
CA GLY A 235 1.85 -2.09 -19.78
C GLY A 235 2.24 -1.53 -18.41
N GLY A 236 1.27 -1.19 -17.56
CA GLY A 236 1.59 -0.48 -16.31
C GLY A 236 2.43 -1.28 -15.33
N TYR A 237 2.39 -2.62 -15.35
CA TYR A 237 3.38 -3.41 -14.61
C TYR A 237 4.82 -3.13 -15.07
N ARG A 238 5.07 -3.05 -16.39
CA ARG A 238 6.40 -2.72 -16.92
C ARG A 238 6.80 -1.29 -16.54
N HIS A 239 5.87 -0.34 -16.61
CA HIS A 239 6.11 1.03 -16.14
C HIS A 239 6.49 1.06 -14.66
N SER A 240 5.77 0.34 -13.80
CA SER A 240 6.07 0.22 -12.37
C SER A 240 7.50 -0.29 -12.12
N GLN A 241 8.02 -1.17 -12.98
CA GLN A 241 9.37 -1.73 -12.88
C GLN A 241 10.46 -0.88 -13.57
N SER A 242 10.13 0.32 -14.03
CA SER A 242 11.03 1.19 -14.78
C SER A 242 11.69 2.26 -13.91
N GLY A 243 12.77 2.85 -14.42
CA GLY A 243 13.53 3.88 -13.72
C GLY A 243 14.63 3.32 -12.80
N PRO A 244 15.30 4.21 -12.05
CA PRO A 244 16.38 3.82 -11.14
C PRO A 244 15.89 3.02 -9.92
N TRP A 245 14.64 3.24 -9.52
CA TRP A 245 13.98 2.58 -8.40
C TRP A 245 12.66 1.96 -8.91
N PRO A 246 12.53 0.62 -8.95
CA PRO A 246 11.26 0.01 -9.32
C PRO A 246 10.24 0.29 -8.21
N GLY A 247 9.01 0.56 -8.62
CA GLY A 247 7.89 0.80 -7.73
C GLY A 247 7.40 -0.46 -7.02
N VAL A 248 6.39 -0.26 -6.19
CA VAL A 248 5.79 -1.31 -5.34
C VAL A 248 4.80 -2.22 -6.08
N GLY A 249 4.87 -2.32 -7.41
CA GLY A 249 3.87 -3.04 -8.21
C GLY A 249 3.77 -4.55 -7.99
N ASP A 250 4.71 -5.15 -7.24
CA ASP A 250 4.61 -6.54 -6.80
C ASP A 250 3.79 -6.69 -5.49
N TRP A 251 3.58 -5.59 -4.74
CA TRP A 251 2.71 -5.60 -3.58
C TRP A 251 1.25 -5.67 -4.03
N SER A 252 0.51 -6.59 -3.44
CA SER A 252 -0.87 -6.83 -3.84
C SER A 252 -1.88 -5.95 -3.14
N THR A 253 -1.51 -5.38 -2.00
CA THR A 253 -2.37 -4.55 -1.16
C THR A 253 -1.58 -3.92 -0.01
N VAL A 254 -2.23 -3.05 0.74
CA VAL A 254 -1.75 -2.49 2.00
C VAL A 254 -1.40 -3.63 2.96
N SER A 255 -0.16 -3.68 3.39
CA SER A 255 0.31 -4.79 4.23
C SER A 255 1.64 -4.49 4.91
N THR A 256 2.01 -5.36 5.83
CA THR A 256 3.29 -5.28 6.55
C THR A 256 4.09 -6.56 6.32
N ALA A 257 5.34 -6.38 5.90
CA ALA A 257 6.33 -7.44 5.84
C ALA A 257 7.17 -7.41 7.11
N TRP A 258 6.91 -8.33 8.05
CA TRP A 258 7.73 -8.51 9.24
C TRP A 258 9.00 -9.29 8.87
N LEU A 259 10.12 -8.58 8.93
CA LEU A 259 11.46 -9.06 8.62
C LEU A 259 12.11 -9.72 9.85
N ARG A 260 11.67 -9.32 11.04
CA ARG A 260 12.01 -9.92 12.32
C ARG A 260 10.80 -9.86 13.24
N ILE A 261 10.82 -10.69 14.28
CA ILE A 261 9.81 -10.64 15.34
C ILE A 261 10.32 -9.67 16.42
N PRO A 262 9.70 -8.50 16.61
CA PRO A 262 10.11 -7.55 17.64
C PRO A 262 9.77 -8.06 19.04
N GLU A 263 10.26 -7.37 20.06
CA GLU A 263 9.80 -7.59 21.43
C GLU A 263 8.29 -7.28 21.53
N ARG A 264 7.58 -8.01 22.41
CA ARG A 264 6.12 -7.87 22.64
C ARG A 264 5.25 -8.16 21.41
N PHE A 265 5.74 -9.01 20.52
CA PHE A 265 4.97 -9.55 19.41
C PHE A 265 4.13 -10.75 19.87
N GLU A 266 2.81 -10.69 19.72
CA GLU A 266 1.90 -11.75 20.15
C GLU A 266 0.95 -12.14 19.01
N ILE A 267 0.83 -13.44 18.77
CA ILE A 267 -0.09 -14.00 17.78
C ILE A 267 -1.21 -14.73 18.51
N ARG A 268 -2.45 -14.37 18.23
CA ARG A 268 -3.65 -14.98 18.82
C ARG A 268 -4.56 -15.53 17.73
N PRO A 269 -5.12 -16.74 17.87
CA PRO A 269 -6.14 -17.21 16.94
C PRO A 269 -7.33 -16.26 16.91
N THR A 270 -7.85 -15.94 15.72
CA THR A 270 -9.09 -15.18 15.62
C THR A 270 -10.24 -16.12 15.99
N THR A 271 -10.98 -15.82 17.06
CA THR A 271 -12.16 -16.62 17.42
C THR A 271 -13.17 -16.52 16.26
N PRO A 272 -13.70 -17.63 15.73
CA PRO A 272 -14.73 -17.56 14.70
C PRO A 272 -15.94 -16.81 15.26
N VAL A 273 -16.31 -15.68 14.65
CA VAL A 273 -17.59 -15.03 14.96
C VAL A 273 -18.67 -15.99 14.47
N ARG A 274 -19.42 -16.60 15.40
CA ARG A 274 -20.60 -17.40 15.06
C ARG A 274 -21.55 -16.50 14.26
N ARG A 275 -21.69 -16.76 12.96
CA ARG A 275 -22.80 -16.18 12.17
C ARG A 275 -24.09 -16.46 12.92
N ARG A 276 -24.84 -15.42 13.28
CA ARG A 276 -26.24 -15.59 13.68
C ARG A 276 -26.96 -16.19 12.49
N GLU A 277 -27.48 -17.41 12.65
CA GLU A 277 -28.40 -17.98 11.69
C GLU A 277 -29.61 -17.04 11.56
N PRO A 278 -30.06 -16.70 10.34
CA PRO A 278 -31.33 -16.01 10.18
C PRO A 278 -32.45 -16.94 10.67
N GLY A 279 -33.22 -16.47 11.64
CA GLY A 279 -34.40 -17.14 12.16
C GLY A 279 -35.61 -17.03 11.25
#